data_AF-A0A925B2X5-F1
#
_entry.id   AF-A0A925B2X5-F1
#
_cell.length_a   1.000
_cell.length_b   1.000
_cell.length_c   1.000
_cell.angle_alpha   90.00
_cell.angle_beta   90.00
_cell.angle_gamma   90.00
#
_symmetry.space_group_name_H-M   'P 1'
#
loop_
_entity.id
_entity.type
_entity.pdbx_description
1 polymer ?
#
loop_
_entity_poly.entity_id
_entity_poly.type
_entity_poly.pdbx_seq_one_letter_code
_entity_poly.pdbx_strand_id
1 'polypeptide(L)'
;MNNEKSIQPILDKVLDGERLTGEDCTELLESNDFVRIGLAAHEIRMRKNPMNVVTYIIDRNINYTNVCNVVCTFCAFYRRQGKPDTYVHSIEEIEKRIDETIALGGTGVLMQGGLHPDFNIEWYENLLSTLHAKYPKFQLHCFSPPEIHNISLISGLDY
;
A
#
# COMPACT_ATOMS: atom_id res chain seq x y z
N MET A 1 -39.73 6.28 12.87
CA MET A 1 -39.62 5.24 11.83
C MET A 1 -38.72 5.81 10.75
N ASN A 2 -37.50 5.29 10.63
CA ASN A 2 -36.49 5.85 9.74
C ASN A 2 -36.98 5.77 8.29
N ASN A 3 -37.04 6.93 7.65
CA ASN A 3 -37.30 7.07 6.23
C ASN A 3 -35.99 6.74 5.49
N GLU A 4 -35.57 5.47 5.50
CA GLU A 4 -34.38 5.04 4.76
C GLU A 4 -34.63 5.33 3.28
N LYS A 5 -33.83 6.24 2.71
CA LYS A 5 -33.84 6.48 1.27
C LYS A 5 -33.42 5.20 0.57
N SER A 6 -34.15 4.85 -0.48
CA SER A 6 -33.81 3.68 -1.28
C SER A 6 -32.51 3.94 -2.03
N ILE A 7 -31.49 3.10 -1.81
CA ILE A 7 -30.24 3.13 -2.58
C ILE A 7 -30.39 2.58 -4.00
N GLN A 8 -31.57 2.04 -4.37
CA GLN A 8 -31.79 1.38 -5.66
C GLN A 8 -31.44 2.28 -6.87
N PRO A 9 -31.84 3.56 -6.94
CA PRO A 9 -31.48 4.41 -8.07
C PRO A 9 -29.97 4.59 -8.24
N ILE A 10 -29.22 4.60 -7.14
CA ILE A 10 -27.76 4.67 -7.16
C ILE A 10 -27.18 3.37 -7.72
N LEU A 11 -27.72 2.21 -7.28
CA LEU A 11 -27.29 0.91 -7.78
C LEU A 11 -27.57 0.76 -9.28
N ASP A 12 -28.77 1.12 -9.74
CA ASP A 12 -29.16 1.06 -11.15
C ASP A 12 -28.21 1.91 -12.01
N LYS A 13 -27.96 3.15 -11.59
CA LYS A 13 -27.01 4.05 -12.23
C LYS A 13 -25.62 3.42 -12.42
N VAL A 14 -25.06 2.81 -11.37
CA VAL A 14 -23.73 2.17 -11.46
C VAL A 14 -23.77 0.90 -12.31
N LEU A 15 -24.85 0.13 -12.23
CA LEU A 15 -25.06 -1.04 -13.07
C LEU A 15 -25.29 -0.66 -14.55
N ASP A 16 -25.65 0.57 -14.85
CA ASP A 16 -25.67 1.11 -16.22
C ASP A 16 -24.30 1.68 -16.67
N GLY A 17 -23.28 1.58 -15.81
CA GLY A 17 -21.90 1.97 -16.11
C GLY A 17 -21.59 3.44 -15.82
N GLU A 18 -22.51 4.16 -15.20
CA GLU A 18 -22.28 5.55 -14.80
C GLU A 18 -21.37 5.66 -13.57
N ARG A 19 -20.72 6.81 -13.43
CA ARG A 19 -19.82 7.12 -12.31
C ARG A 19 -20.61 7.60 -11.09
N LEU A 20 -20.30 7.03 -9.92
CA LEU A 20 -20.77 7.52 -8.62
C LEU A 20 -20.30 8.96 -8.36
N THR A 21 -21.19 9.79 -7.82
CA THR A 21 -20.80 11.08 -7.21
C THR A 21 -20.35 10.89 -5.76
N GLY A 22 -19.84 11.94 -5.13
CA GLY A 22 -19.49 11.91 -3.70
C GLY A 22 -20.72 11.70 -2.81
N GLU A 23 -21.85 12.29 -3.19
CA GLU A 23 -23.14 12.12 -2.53
C GLU A 23 -23.63 10.68 -2.63
N ASP A 24 -23.57 10.08 -3.83
CA ASP A 24 -23.92 8.67 -4.03
C ASP A 24 -23.09 7.76 -3.10
N CYS A 25 -21.77 7.98 -3.04
CA CYS A 25 -20.87 7.21 -2.18
C CYS A 25 -21.21 7.37 -0.68
N THR A 26 -21.58 8.57 -0.24
CA THR A 26 -21.95 8.83 1.15
C THR A 26 -23.23 8.08 1.50
N GLU A 27 -24.25 8.15 0.64
CA GLU A 27 -25.53 7.46 0.86
C GLU A 27 -25.36 5.93 0.87
N LEU A 28 -24.49 5.38 0.03
CA LEU A 28 -24.14 3.95 0.07
C LEU A 28 -23.40 3.55 1.37
N LEU A 29 -22.48 4.40 1.87
CA LEU A 29 -21.73 4.13 3.11
C LEU A 29 -22.62 4.20 4.36
N GLU A 30 -23.66 5.02 4.35
CA GLU A 30 -24.62 5.17 5.45
C GLU A 30 -25.76 4.13 5.42
N SER A 31 -25.90 3.39 4.31
CA SER A 31 -26.96 2.41 4.13
C SER A 31 -26.70 1.10 4.88
N ASN A 32 -27.75 0.54 5.47
CA ASN A 32 -27.73 -0.79 6.08
C ASN A 32 -28.02 -1.93 5.08
N ASP A 33 -28.37 -1.60 3.82
CA ASP A 33 -28.68 -2.60 2.79
C ASP A 33 -27.41 -3.12 2.09
N PHE A 34 -26.47 -3.61 2.90
CA PHE A 34 -25.16 -4.09 2.44
C PHE A 34 -25.28 -5.29 1.48
N VAL A 35 -26.39 -6.04 1.55
CA VAL A 35 -26.63 -7.19 0.67
C VAL A 35 -26.83 -6.72 -0.77
N ARG A 36 -27.67 -5.70 -1.01
CA ARG A 36 -27.85 -5.16 -2.36
C ARG A 36 -26.59 -4.49 -2.88
N ILE A 37 -25.86 -3.78 -2.02
CA ILE A 37 -24.55 -3.19 -2.37
C ILE A 37 -23.57 -4.28 -2.80
N GLY A 38 -23.49 -5.38 -2.02
CA GLY A 38 -22.63 -6.52 -2.32
C GLY A 38 -22.97 -7.22 -3.63
N LEU A 39 -24.26 -7.38 -3.94
CA LEU A 39 -24.71 -7.97 -5.21
C LEU A 39 -24.32 -7.10 -6.41
N ALA A 40 -24.57 -5.78 -6.35
CA ALA A 40 -24.16 -4.86 -7.40
C ALA A 40 -22.64 -4.83 -7.59
N ALA A 41 -21.87 -4.79 -6.49
CA ALA A 41 -20.42 -4.85 -6.53
C ALA A 41 -19.90 -6.16 -7.15
N HIS A 42 -20.53 -7.30 -6.81
CA HIS A 42 -20.20 -8.59 -7.40
C HIS A 42 -20.47 -8.61 -8.90
N GLU A 43 -21.61 -8.07 -9.35
CA GLU A 43 -21.94 -7.98 -10.76
C GLU A 43 -20.90 -7.16 -11.53
N ILE A 44 -20.53 -5.99 -11.03
CA ILE A 44 -19.48 -5.14 -11.63
C ILE A 44 -18.13 -5.90 -11.67
N ARG A 45 -17.79 -6.62 -10.59
CA ARG A 45 -16.59 -7.46 -10.52
C ARG A 45 -16.62 -8.58 -11.56
N MET A 46 -17.77 -9.20 -11.81
CA MET A 46 -17.93 -10.23 -12.85
C MET A 46 -17.89 -9.65 -14.27
N ARG A 47 -18.43 -8.45 -14.49
CA ARG A 47 -18.31 -7.76 -15.79
C ARG A 47 -16.86 -7.41 -16.12
N LYS A 48 -16.08 -6.96 -15.13
CA LYS A 48 -14.66 -6.61 -15.30
C LYS A 48 -13.74 -7.83 -15.34
N ASN A 49 -14.04 -8.85 -14.55
CA ASN A 49 -13.27 -10.08 -14.45
C ASN A 49 -14.25 -11.26 -14.57
N PRO A 50 -14.59 -11.70 -15.80
CA PRO A 50 -15.64 -12.72 -16.00
C PRO A 50 -15.21 -14.13 -15.59
N MET A 51 -13.90 -14.36 -15.48
CA MET A 51 -13.37 -15.66 -15.07
C MET A 51 -13.60 -15.88 -13.58
N ASN A 52 -14.01 -17.10 -13.19
CA ASN A 52 -14.09 -17.48 -11.79
C ASN A 52 -12.70 -17.83 -11.20
N VAL A 53 -11.73 -16.97 -11.48
CA VAL A 53 -10.34 -17.08 -11.02
C VAL A 53 -10.05 -15.88 -10.13
N VAL A 54 -9.58 -16.15 -8.92
CA VAL A 54 -9.05 -15.14 -8.01
C VAL A 54 -7.54 -15.30 -7.98
N THR A 55 -6.81 -14.24 -8.30
CA THR A 55 -5.35 -14.23 -8.29
C THR A 55 -4.82 -13.79 -6.94
N TYR A 56 -3.58 -14.14 -6.65
CA TYR A 56 -2.84 -13.70 -5.48
C TYR A 56 -1.37 -13.53 -5.84
N ILE A 57 -0.63 -12.81 -5.00
CA ILE A 57 0.82 -12.72 -5.07
C ILE A 57 1.41 -13.31 -3.78
N ILE A 58 2.61 -13.87 -3.88
CA ILE A 58 3.42 -14.22 -2.72
C ILE A 58 4.51 -13.15 -2.64
N ASP A 59 4.38 -12.26 -1.67
CA ASP A 59 5.37 -11.23 -1.37
C ASP A 59 5.75 -11.24 0.11
N ARG A 60 6.73 -10.43 0.47
CA ARG A 60 7.11 -10.20 1.86
C ARG A 60 7.09 -8.71 2.14
N ASN A 61 6.55 -8.31 3.28
CA ASN A 61 6.75 -6.97 3.80
C ASN A 61 8.13 -6.87 4.46
N ILE A 62 8.98 -5.95 3.98
CA ILE A 62 10.26 -5.65 4.62
C ILE A 62 10.25 -4.18 5.02
N ASN A 63 10.20 -3.93 6.32
CA ASN A 63 10.45 -2.59 6.81
C ASN A 63 11.94 -2.38 7.04
N TYR A 64 12.61 -1.61 6.19
CA TYR A 64 14.06 -1.44 6.27
C TYR A 64 14.49 -0.60 7.48
N THR A 65 13.60 0.19 8.08
CA THR A 65 13.81 0.89 9.35
C THR A 65 12.47 1.21 10.00
N ASN A 66 12.43 1.29 11.32
CA ASN A 66 11.31 1.87 12.08
C ASN A 66 11.59 3.30 12.58
N VAL A 67 12.77 3.86 12.30
CA VAL A 67 13.11 5.24 12.67
C VAL A 67 12.31 6.20 11.83
N CYS A 68 11.56 7.08 12.47
CA CYS A 68 10.66 8.01 11.80
C CYS A 68 10.63 9.36 12.52
N ASN A 69 10.69 10.44 11.75
CA ASN A 69 10.50 11.81 12.25
C ASN A 69 9.00 12.18 12.42
N VAL A 70 8.09 11.45 11.75
CA VAL A 70 6.64 11.66 11.85
C VAL A 70 6.03 10.75 12.93
N VAL A 71 5.19 11.37 13.77
CA VAL A 71 4.53 10.76 14.93
C VAL A 71 3.03 10.62 14.64
N CYS A 72 2.69 9.76 13.69
CA CYS A 72 1.28 9.48 13.37
C CYS A 72 0.58 8.90 14.61
N THR A 73 -0.56 9.48 15.00
CA THR A 73 -1.30 9.12 16.22
C THR A 73 -1.81 7.68 16.25
N PHE A 74 -2.00 7.08 15.07
CA PHE A 74 -2.46 5.71 14.89
C PHE A 74 -1.32 4.71 14.63
N CYS A 75 -0.06 5.16 14.52
CA CYS A 75 1.05 4.31 14.12
C CYS A 75 1.75 3.70 15.34
N ALA A 76 1.67 2.37 15.48
CA ALA A 76 2.43 1.62 16.50
C ALA A 76 3.87 1.30 16.06
N PHE A 77 4.20 1.50 14.79
CA PHE A 77 5.47 1.11 14.19
C PHE A 77 6.60 2.12 14.45
N TYR A 78 6.29 3.43 14.39
CA TYR A 78 7.31 4.47 14.41
C TYR A 78 8.13 4.46 15.70
N ARG A 79 9.42 4.78 15.60
CA ARG A 79 10.28 5.12 16.72
C ARG A 79 11.04 6.40 16.43
N ARG A 80 11.14 7.26 17.45
CA ARG A 80 12.03 8.42 17.38
C ARG A 80 13.48 7.93 17.37
N GLN A 81 14.33 8.63 16.66
CA GLN A 81 15.76 8.34 16.62
C GLN A 81 16.36 8.25 18.03
N GLY A 82 17.25 7.28 18.26
CA GLY A 82 17.91 7.04 19.54
C GLY A 82 17.06 6.31 20.59
N LYS A 83 15.85 5.82 20.25
CA LYS A 83 15.12 4.92 21.14
C LYS A 83 15.71 3.51 21.09
N PRO A 84 15.69 2.74 22.20
CA PRO A 84 16.38 1.45 22.28
C PRO A 84 15.92 0.41 21.26
N ASP A 85 14.68 0.52 20.78
CA ASP A 85 14.06 -0.41 19.83
C ASP A 85 14.05 0.13 18.39
N THR A 86 14.86 1.15 18.09
CA THR A 86 15.11 1.57 16.70
C THR A 86 15.98 0.54 15.98
N TYR A 87 15.73 0.35 14.69
CA TYR A 87 16.60 -0.44 13.82
C TYR A 87 16.70 0.15 12.41
N VAL A 88 17.78 -0.19 11.73
CA VAL A 88 17.98 -0.03 10.29
C VAL A 88 18.55 -1.35 9.81
N HIS A 89 17.88 -2.01 8.87
CA HIS A 89 18.39 -3.23 8.27
C HIS A 89 19.51 -2.92 7.29
N SER A 90 20.56 -3.74 7.32
CA SER A 90 21.59 -3.68 6.30
C SER A 90 21.06 -4.23 4.97
N ILE A 91 21.75 -3.92 3.87
CA ILE A 91 21.37 -4.47 2.56
C ILE A 91 21.44 -6.00 2.59
N GLU A 92 22.45 -6.58 3.23
CA GLU A 92 22.61 -8.03 3.36
C GLU A 92 21.43 -8.69 4.11
N GLU A 93 20.94 -8.02 5.16
CA GLU A 93 19.75 -8.47 5.88
C GLU A 93 18.48 -8.38 5.04
N ILE A 94 18.36 -7.37 4.16
CA ILE A 94 17.24 -7.24 3.22
C ILE A 94 17.34 -8.32 2.14
N GLU A 95 18.51 -8.50 1.55
CA GLU A 95 18.82 -9.54 0.56
C GLU A 95 18.49 -10.93 1.07
N LYS A 96 18.93 -11.27 2.29
CA LYS A 96 18.61 -12.56 2.90
C LYS A 96 17.10 -12.80 2.98
N ARG A 97 16.32 -11.78 3.33
CA ARG A 97 14.86 -11.89 3.38
C ARG A 97 14.24 -12.03 1.99
N ILE A 98 14.82 -11.41 0.96
CA ILE A 98 14.41 -11.60 -0.44
C ILE A 98 14.73 -13.03 -0.88
N ASP A 99 15.93 -13.53 -0.59
CA ASP A 99 16.34 -14.91 -0.91
C ASP A 99 15.37 -15.93 -0.28
N GLU A 100 15.03 -15.74 1.00
CA GLU A 100 14.03 -16.56 1.70
C GLU A 100 12.63 -16.46 1.06
N THR A 101 12.25 -15.28 0.55
CA THR A 101 10.96 -15.06 -0.11
C THR A 101 10.91 -15.78 -1.45
N ILE A 102 11.99 -15.68 -2.25
CA ILE A 102 12.14 -16.40 -3.52
C ILE A 102 12.11 -17.91 -3.29
N ALA A 103 12.78 -18.41 -2.25
CA ALA A 103 12.78 -19.82 -1.90
C ALA A 103 11.37 -20.37 -1.58
N LEU A 104 10.45 -19.50 -1.14
CA LEU A 104 9.05 -19.83 -0.89
C LEU A 104 8.14 -19.64 -2.13
N GLY A 105 8.71 -19.32 -3.29
CA GLY A 105 7.98 -19.03 -4.52
C GLY A 105 7.45 -17.60 -4.63
N GLY A 106 7.94 -16.69 -3.77
CA GLY A 106 7.59 -15.29 -3.81
C GLY A 106 8.20 -14.52 -4.97
N THR A 107 7.48 -13.51 -5.45
CA THR A 107 7.82 -12.74 -6.66
C THR A 107 8.10 -11.27 -6.40
N GLY A 108 7.92 -10.79 -5.17
CA GLY A 108 8.18 -9.40 -4.84
C GLY A 108 8.32 -9.12 -3.35
N VAL A 109 8.66 -7.86 -3.07
CA VAL A 109 8.70 -7.28 -1.73
C VAL A 109 7.87 -6.01 -1.72
N LEU A 110 7.09 -5.83 -0.65
CA LEU A 110 6.57 -4.52 -0.24
C LEU A 110 7.56 -3.93 0.76
N MET A 111 8.35 -2.94 0.33
CA MET A 111 9.44 -2.37 1.14
C MET A 111 9.13 -0.92 1.53
N GLN A 112 8.86 -0.69 2.81
CA GLN A 112 8.47 0.61 3.35
C GLN A 112 9.07 0.81 4.73
N GLY A 113 9.61 1.98 5.02
CA GLY A 113 10.26 2.27 6.31
C GLY A 113 9.61 3.43 7.04
N GLY A 114 10.18 3.74 8.20
CA GLY A 114 9.98 5.04 8.81
C GLY A 114 10.67 6.14 7.99
N LEU A 115 10.18 7.37 8.16
CA LEU A 115 10.73 8.58 7.53
C LEU A 115 12.03 8.97 8.24
N HIS A 116 13.13 8.32 7.85
CA HIS A 116 14.43 8.48 8.49
C HIS A 116 14.97 9.90 8.23
N PRO A 117 15.44 10.63 9.26
CA PRO A 117 15.90 12.02 9.11
C PRO A 117 17.23 12.14 8.35
N ASP A 118 18.04 11.07 8.34
CA ASP A 118 19.40 11.09 7.77
C ASP A 118 19.53 10.40 6.41
N PHE A 119 18.45 9.82 5.85
CA PHE A 119 18.53 9.12 4.56
C PHE A 119 18.16 10.07 3.43
N ASN A 120 19.17 10.48 2.66
CA ASN A 120 19.04 11.22 1.40
C ASN A 120 18.76 10.29 0.22
N ILE A 121 18.51 10.86 -0.95
CA ILE A 121 18.18 10.14 -2.18
C ILE A 121 19.25 9.10 -2.55
N GLU A 122 20.53 9.42 -2.37
CA GLU A 122 21.65 8.52 -2.70
C GLU A 122 21.61 7.23 -1.89
N TRP A 123 21.15 7.29 -0.63
CA TRP A 123 20.96 6.09 0.18
C TRP A 123 19.92 5.14 -0.44
N TYR A 124 18.79 5.70 -0.90
CA TYR A 124 17.71 4.94 -1.54
C TYR A 124 18.08 4.44 -2.93
N GLU A 125 18.79 5.26 -3.72
CA GLU A 125 19.32 4.85 -5.02
C GLU A 125 20.30 3.69 -4.87
N ASN A 126 21.21 3.76 -3.88
CA ASN A 126 22.14 2.67 -3.59
C ASN A 126 21.40 1.39 -3.18
N LEU A 127 20.38 1.50 -2.31
CA LEU A 127 19.54 0.37 -1.92
C LEU A 127 18.85 -0.26 -3.13
N LEU A 128 18.11 0.54 -3.92
CA LEU A 128 17.34 0.03 -5.05
C LEU A 128 18.23 -0.51 -6.17
N SER A 129 19.32 0.18 -6.52
CA SER A 129 20.24 -0.26 -7.57
C SER A 129 20.93 -1.58 -7.19
N THR A 130 21.36 -1.72 -5.94
CA THR A 130 21.97 -2.97 -5.43
C THR A 130 20.97 -4.14 -5.50
N LEU A 131 19.76 -3.94 -4.98
CA LEU A 131 18.72 -4.97 -4.99
C LEU A 131 18.28 -5.32 -6.42
N HIS A 132 18.12 -4.34 -7.30
CA HIS A 132 17.73 -4.58 -8.68
C HIS A 132 18.81 -5.32 -9.47
N ALA A 133 20.09 -4.97 -9.26
CA ALA A 133 21.21 -5.67 -9.90
C ALA A 133 21.27 -7.16 -9.50
N LYS A 134 21.02 -7.46 -8.22
CA LYS A 134 21.03 -8.83 -7.71
C LYS A 134 19.76 -9.62 -8.07
N TYR A 135 18.59 -8.95 -8.05
CA TYR A 135 17.28 -9.57 -8.25
C TYR A 135 16.48 -8.94 -9.41
N PRO A 136 16.97 -9.01 -10.66
CA PRO A 136 16.38 -8.26 -11.78
C PRO A 136 14.95 -8.69 -12.15
N LYS A 137 14.50 -9.87 -11.70
CA LYS A 137 13.15 -10.41 -11.94
C LYS A 137 12.22 -10.31 -10.73
N PHE A 138 12.71 -9.84 -9.59
CA PHE A 138 11.94 -9.74 -8.35
C PHE A 138 11.35 -8.33 -8.22
N GLN A 139 10.04 -8.24 -7.97
CA GLN A 139 9.35 -6.96 -7.95
C GLN A 139 9.71 -6.16 -6.70
N LEU A 140 10.26 -4.97 -6.89
CA LEU A 140 10.55 -4.02 -5.82
C LEU A 140 9.40 -3.01 -5.69
N HIS A 141 8.37 -3.34 -4.90
CA HIS A 141 7.29 -2.41 -4.58
C HIS A 141 7.70 -1.58 -3.37
N CYS A 142 8.33 -0.43 -3.62
CA CYS A 142 8.98 0.36 -2.58
C CYS A 142 8.32 1.73 -2.39
N PHE A 143 8.33 2.16 -1.12
CA PHE A 143 8.03 3.52 -0.67
C PHE A 143 6.57 3.96 -0.82
N SER A 144 6.18 4.84 0.10
CA SER A 144 4.90 5.54 0.12
C SER A 144 5.07 7.02 -0.27
N PRO A 145 3.99 7.73 -0.60
CA PRO A 145 4.07 9.16 -0.88
C PRO A 145 4.73 10.00 0.24
N PRO A 146 4.47 9.74 1.55
CA PRO A 146 5.21 10.39 2.63
C PRO A 146 6.73 10.12 2.62
N GLU A 147 7.16 8.91 2.25
CA GLU A 147 8.59 8.58 2.11
C GLU A 147 9.22 9.39 0.98
N ILE A 148 8.59 9.43 -0.20
CA ILE A 148 9.07 10.23 -1.33
C ILE A 148 9.16 11.72 -0.96
N HIS A 149 8.16 12.26 -0.25
CA HIS A 149 8.20 13.63 0.23
C HIS A 149 9.33 13.88 1.23
N ASN A 150 9.55 12.98 2.20
CA ASN A 150 10.66 13.12 3.14
C ASN A 150 12.01 13.06 2.42
N ILE A 151 12.18 12.15 1.45
CA ILE A 151 13.40 12.05 0.64
C ILE A 151 13.69 13.38 -0.06
N SER A 152 12.68 14.01 -0.66
CA SER A 152 12.87 15.29 -1.34
C SER A 152 13.33 16.39 -0.37
N LEU A 153 12.72 16.47 0.82
CA LEU A 153 13.07 17.44 1.84
C LEU A 153 14.50 17.24 2.37
N ILE A 154 14.87 16.00 2.71
CA ILE A 154 16.21 15.67 3.23
C ILE A 154 17.29 15.89 2.17
N SER A 155 16.96 15.64 0.90
CA SER A 155 17.91 15.76 -0.22
C SER A 155 17.94 17.16 -0.85
N GLY A 156 17.07 18.08 -0.40
CA GLY A 156 16.95 19.42 -0.99
C GLY A 156 16.48 19.42 -2.44
N LEU A 157 15.65 18.44 -2.83
CA LEU A 157 15.13 18.28 -4.19
C LEU A 157 13.75 18.92 -4.32
N ASP A 158 13.51 19.54 -5.48
CA ASP A 158 12.20 20.03 -5.90
C ASP A 158 11.44 18.92 -6.64
N TYR A 159 10.11 18.87 -6.50
CA TYR A 159 9.28 17.81 -7.10
C TYR A 159 7.86 18.30 -7.45
#